data_AF-A0A962Y220-F1
#
_entry.id   AF-A0A962Y220-F1
#
_cell.length_a   1.000
_cell.length_b   1.000
_cell.length_c   1.000
_cell.angle_alpha   90.00
_cell.angle_beta   90.00
_cell.angle_gamma   90.00
#
_symmetry.space_group_name_H-M   'P 1'
#
loop_
_entity.id
_entity.type
_entity.pdbx_description
1 polymer ?
#
loop_
_entity_poly.entity_id
_entity_poly.type
_entity_poly.pdbx_seq_one_letter_code
_entity_poly.pdbx_strand_id
1 'polypeptide(L)'
;MHNRRTVRVCRPITAVLATLATLFSATVPALQSGQELLDEANRRIRNISTHELEEAIGRRPDTVLIDVRTPREIHLLGGMIDAPRSYNIPRGWLEFRVAETVPDPDTPVVVYCGINQRSPLAAATLMQMGYSDVSNYADGFFTWRDSGLPVEAPDLALDSMLFSRPREVADGVWSAIGATEPPSYENSGHNNNLSFIVTDDGVLVVNAGDNYLLARALHEEIKKLTDQPVRYVVLENGQGHAAMGSAYWKEQGATIIAHADTLTELKARGEAIAQRVLRRSRDKGMGTRLVLPDETFEDKRVIEMGNRRIELLHLGPAHSPGDISVWLPQQKVVIAGDIAFHQRMLPVFEHTDTAAWIRTWDSFAALGAQIVVPGHGVPTDMTEVTRYTRDYLAYMRAQIGALIENGGGLEDVSSIDQSAYSHLDTYDELAKLNASLIFRAMEFE
;
A
#
# COMPACT_ATOMS: atom_id res chain seq x y z
N MET A 1 -93.53 -5.76 74.95
CA MET A 1 -94.27 -6.94 74.48
C MET A 1 -93.30 -7.83 73.69
N HIS A 2 -93.08 -9.07 74.17
CA HIS A 2 -92.77 -10.32 73.45
C HIS A 2 -91.85 -10.29 72.21
N ASN A 3 -90.87 -11.19 71.98
CA ASN A 3 -90.35 -12.35 72.71
C ASN A 3 -89.17 -12.91 71.87
N ARG A 4 -88.10 -13.37 72.54
CA ARG A 4 -87.33 -14.63 72.31
C ARG A 4 -86.68 -14.99 70.95
N ARG A 5 -85.38 -15.34 71.08
CA ARG A 5 -84.68 -16.61 70.70
C ARG A 5 -84.63 -16.95 69.19
N THR A 6 -83.64 -17.65 68.60
CA THR A 6 -82.61 -18.59 69.07
C THR A 6 -81.58 -18.79 67.95
N VAL A 7 -80.38 -19.22 68.34
CA VAL A 7 -79.24 -19.66 67.52
C VAL A 7 -79.56 -20.87 66.62
N ARG A 8 -79.00 -20.92 65.41
CA ARG A 8 -78.53 -22.18 64.79
C ARG A 8 -77.27 -21.97 63.96
N VAL A 9 -76.30 -22.84 64.23
CA VAL A 9 -74.97 -22.96 63.64
C VAL A 9 -75.05 -23.72 62.32
N CYS A 10 -74.33 -23.27 61.30
CA CYS A 10 -73.81 -24.12 60.22
C CYS A 10 -72.50 -23.48 59.68
N ARG A 11 -71.40 -24.23 59.75
CA ARG A 11 -70.11 -24.01 59.03
C ARG A 11 -69.94 -25.20 58.07
N PRO A 12 -69.02 -25.20 57.08
CA PRO A 12 -68.27 -24.10 56.44
C PRO A 12 -68.31 -24.20 54.89
N ILE A 13 -68.01 -23.12 54.16
CA ILE A 13 -67.42 -23.22 52.81
C ILE A 13 -66.25 -22.24 52.74
N THR A 14 -65.07 -22.84 52.69
CA THR A 14 -63.76 -22.27 52.35
C THR A 14 -63.77 -21.65 50.95
N ALA A 15 -63.45 -20.35 50.86
CA ALA A 15 -62.90 -19.70 49.67
C ALA A 15 -62.30 -18.35 50.12
N VAL A 16 -60.99 -18.31 50.42
CA VAL A 16 -59.92 -17.80 49.54
C VAL A 16 -60.18 -16.35 49.11
N LEU A 17 -59.49 -15.41 49.74
CA LEU A 17 -58.87 -14.25 49.08
C LEU A 17 -57.98 -13.52 50.11
N ALA A 18 -56.79 -14.07 50.34
CA ALA A 18 -55.68 -13.32 50.89
C ALA A 18 -54.92 -12.71 49.72
N THR A 19 -55.20 -11.44 49.41
CA THR A 19 -54.39 -10.65 48.49
C THR A 19 -53.07 -10.32 49.18
N LEU A 20 -52.05 -11.16 48.96
CA LEU A 20 -50.66 -10.78 49.18
C LEU A 20 -50.34 -9.65 48.20
N ALA A 21 -50.22 -8.42 48.70
CA ALA A 21 -49.52 -7.36 47.98
C ALA A 21 -48.01 -7.65 48.08
N THR A 22 -47.51 -8.54 47.22
CA THR A 22 -46.07 -8.65 46.97
C THR A 22 -45.64 -7.40 46.21
N LEU A 23 -45.05 -6.45 46.94
CA LEU A 23 -44.22 -5.39 46.37
C LEU A 23 -43.05 -6.05 45.64
N PHE A 24 -43.17 -6.22 44.33
CA PHE A 24 -42.00 -6.38 43.47
C PHE A 24 -41.23 -5.06 43.49
N SER A 25 -40.24 -4.95 44.37
CA SER A 25 -39.16 -4.00 44.14
C SER A 25 -38.36 -4.56 42.98
N ALA A 26 -38.65 -4.10 41.77
CA ALA A 26 -37.78 -4.34 40.64
C ALA A 26 -36.46 -3.62 40.94
N THR A 27 -35.47 -4.36 41.45
CA THR A 27 -34.10 -3.89 41.51
C THR A 27 -33.67 -3.62 40.07
N VAL A 28 -33.50 -2.34 39.72
CA VAL A 28 -32.89 -1.96 38.45
C VAL A 28 -31.51 -2.63 38.44
N PRO A 29 -31.19 -3.51 37.47
CA PRO A 29 -29.87 -4.11 37.40
C PRO A 29 -28.83 -3.00 37.39
N ALA A 30 -27.81 -3.11 38.24
CA ALA A 30 -26.70 -2.17 38.22
C ALA A 30 -26.07 -2.20 36.82
N LEU A 31 -25.85 -1.02 36.24
CA LEU A 31 -25.16 -0.91 34.95
C LEU A 31 -23.74 -1.46 35.11
N GLN A 32 -23.39 -2.47 34.31
CA GLN A 32 -22.02 -2.96 34.24
C GLN A 32 -21.13 -1.92 33.57
N SER A 33 -19.96 -1.69 34.16
CA SER A 33 -18.90 -0.89 33.58
C SER A 33 -18.14 -1.66 32.49
N GLY A 34 -17.45 -0.93 31.61
CA GLY A 34 -16.59 -1.55 30.59
C GLY A 34 -15.48 -2.42 31.19
N GLN A 35 -14.96 -2.06 32.37
CA GLN A 35 -13.94 -2.85 33.05
C GLN A 35 -14.51 -4.19 33.54
N GLU A 36 -15.71 -4.19 34.12
CA GLU A 36 -16.35 -5.44 34.56
C GLU A 36 -16.64 -6.36 33.38
N LEU A 37 -17.05 -5.82 32.24
CA LEU A 37 -17.22 -6.58 30.99
C LEU A 37 -15.89 -7.17 30.50
N LEU A 38 -14.80 -6.41 30.57
CA LEU A 38 -13.47 -6.90 30.21
C LEU A 38 -12.99 -8.01 31.15
N ASP A 39 -13.17 -7.85 32.46
CA ASP A 39 -12.81 -8.87 33.45
C ASP A 39 -13.62 -10.15 33.23
N GLU A 40 -14.89 -10.02 32.88
CA GLU A 40 -15.76 -11.14 32.54
C GLU A 40 -15.34 -11.85 31.25
N ALA A 41 -15.01 -11.10 30.20
CA ALA A 41 -14.49 -11.65 28.96
C ALA A 41 -13.16 -12.38 29.18
N ASN A 42 -12.22 -11.76 29.91
CA ASN A 42 -10.91 -12.33 30.22
C ASN A 42 -10.97 -13.63 31.03
N ARG A 43 -12.04 -13.88 31.78
CA ARG A 43 -12.26 -15.17 32.47
C ARG A 43 -12.69 -16.30 31.53
N ARG A 44 -13.18 -15.98 30.33
CA ARG A 44 -13.75 -16.95 29.37
C ARG A 44 -12.83 -17.22 28.18
N ILE A 45 -12.08 -16.22 27.76
CA ILE A 45 -11.23 -16.30 26.57
C ILE A 45 -9.86 -16.88 26.90
N ARG A 46 -9.19 -17.45 25.89
CA ARG A 46 -7.77 -17.77 25.96
C ARG A 46 -6.96 -16.54 25.54
N ASN A 47 -6.16 -16.00 26.46
CA ASN A 47 -5.18 -14.96 26.16
C ASN A 47 -3.85 -15.59 25.74
N ILE A 48 -3.25 -15.12 24.65
CA ILE A 48 -1.95 -15.56 24.16
C ILE A 48 -0.97 -14.38 24.08
N SER A 49 0.31 -14.67 24.32
CA SER A 49 1.44 -13.75 24.22
C SER A 49 1.98 -13.61 22.79
N THR A 50 2.90 -12.67 22.56
CA THR A 50 3.59 -12.46 21.28
C THR A 50 4.28 -13.73 20.80
N HIS A 51 5.00 -14.41 21.71
CA HIS A 51 5.69 -15.67 21.41
C HIS A 51 4.70 -16.77 21.02
N GLU A 52 3.59 -16.91 21.73
CA GLU A 52 2.57 -17.92 21.41
C GLU A 52 1.86 -17.62 20.08
N LEU A 53 1.65 -16.34 19.74
CA LEU A 53 1.10 -15.94 18.45
C LEU A 53 2.08 -16.25 17.30
N GLU A 54 3.36 -15.93 17.46
CA GLU A 54 4.39 -16.26 16.47
C GLU A 54 4.47 -17.77 16.23
N GLU A 55 4.47 -18.58 17.31
CA GLU A 55 4.40 -20.04 17.19
C GLU A 55 3.10 -20.51 16.51
N ALA A 56 1.96 -19.87 16.80
CA ALA A 56 0.68 -20.24 16.21
C ALA A 56 0.67 -19.99 14.69
N ILE A 57 1.15 -18.82 14.24
CA ILE A 57 1.26 -18.48 12.81
C ILE A 57 2.26 -19.42 12.12
N GLY A 58 3.40 -19.72 12.76
CA GLY A 58 4.42 -20.60 12.19
C GLY A 58 4.01 -22.08 12.09
N ARG A 59 3.21 -22.59 13.05
CA ARG A 59 2.77 -24.00 13.08
C ARG A 59 1.45 -24.25 12.36
N ARG A 60 0.56 -23.26 12.32
CA ARG A 60 -0.80 -23.34 11.78
C ARG A 60 -1.05 -22.19 10.80
N PRO A 61 -0.60 -22.29 9.53
CA PRO A 61 -0.78 -21.25 8.53
C PRO A 61 -2.27 -21.02 8.17
N ASP A 62 -3.17 -21.90 8.59
CA ASP A 62 -4.62 -21.78 8.49
C ASP A 62 -5.22 -20.84 9.56
N THR A 63 -4.46 -20.45 10.59
CA THR A 63 -4.91 -19.53 11.64
C THR A 63 -5.30 -18.18 11.04
N VAL A 64 -6.52 -17.73 11.31
CA VAL A 64 -7.02 -16.42 10.89
C VAL A 64 -6.74 -15.37 11.95
N LEU A 65 -6.12 -14.27 11.56
CA LEU A 65 -5.93 -13.10 12.40
C LEU A 65 -7.00 -12.06 12.07
N ILE A 66 -7.70 -11.58 13.11
CA ILE A 66 -8.70 -10.51 12.97
C ILE A 66 -8.26 -9.29 13.78
N ASP A 67 -7.90 -8.22 13.07
CA ASP A 67 -7.68 -6.91 13.65
C ASP A 67 -9.01 -6.17 13.82
N VAL A 68 -9.40 -5.85 15.06
CA VAL A 68 -10.65 -5.12 15.34
C VAL A 68 -10.48 -3.60 15.48
N ARG A 69 -9.30 -3.06 15.14
CA ARG A 69 -9.08 -1.62 15.01
C ARG A 69 -9.86 -1.04 13.83
N THR A 70 -10.02 0.28 13.83
CA THR A 70 -10.56 0.99 12.66
C THR A 70 -9.53 1.02 11.53
N PRO A 71 -9.95 1.11 10.25
CA PRO A 71 -9.01 1.23 9.13
C PRO A 71 -8.10 2.45 9.27
N ARG A 72 -8.61 3.54 9.86
CA ARG A 72 -7.83 4.76 10.14
C ARG A 72 -6.72 4.52 11.17
N GLU A 73 -6.96 3.70 12.20
CA GLU A 73 -5.93 3.35 13.17
C GLU A 73 -4.84 2.46 12.55
N ILE A 74 -5.22 1.48 11.73
CA ILE A 74 -4.26 0.64 11.00
C ILE A 74 -3.38 1.53 10.13
N HIS A 75 -4.01 2.44 9.38
CA HIS A 75 -3.29 3.34 8.49
C HIS A 75 -2.34 4.29 9.24
N LEU A 76 -2.79 4.92 10.33
CA LEU A 76 -2.00 5.94 11.03
C LEU A 76 -1.02 5.38 12.06
N LEU A 77 -1.23 4.16 12.56
CA LEU A 77 -0.50 3.62 13.70
C LEU A 77 0.35 2.40 13.34
N GLY A 78 0.66 2.26 12.06
CA GLY A 78 1.74 1.40 11.60
C GLY A 78 1.31 0.04 11.10
N GLY A 79 0.15 -0.09 10.46
CA GLY A 79 -0.24 -1.30 9.76
C GLY A 79 -0.92 -2.34 10.64
N MET A 80 -0.94 -3.58 10.15
CA MET A 80 -1.50 -4.79 10.75
C MET A 80 -0.43 -5.89 10.83
N ILE A 81 -0.66 -6.93 11.64
CA ILE A 81 0.26 -8.06 11.71
C ILE A 81 0.30 -8.74 10.33
N ASP A 82 1.49 -8.85 9.75
CA ASP A 82 1.70 -9.54 8.47
C ASP A 82 1.64 -11.05 8.71
N ALA A 83 0.59 -11.67 8.19
CA ALA A 83 0.37 -13.11 8.28
C ALA A 83 -0.49 -13.57 7.09
N PRO A 84 -0.35 -14.84 6.64
CA PRO A 84 -1.03 -15.33 5.44
C PRO A 84 -2.56 -15.14 5.40
N ARG A 85 -3.20 -15.11 6.57
CA ARG A 85 -4.66 -14.95 6.74
C ARG A 85 -4.99 -13.86 7.75
N SER A 86 -4.48 -12.65 7.52
CA SER A 86 -4.72 -11.47 8.36
C SER A 86 -5.79 -10.58 7.73
N TYR A 87 -6.80 -10.18 8.50
CA TYR A 87 -7.92 -9.36 8.01
C TYR A 87 -8.30 -8.27 9.01
N ASN A 88 -8.73 -7.10 8.51
CA ASN A 88 -9.33 -6.06 9.34
C ASN A 88 -10.86 -6.16 9.33
N ILE A 89 -11.45 -6.44 10.50
CA ILE A 89 -12.89 -6.33 10.72
C ILE A 89 -13.10 -5.43 11.94
N PRO A 90 -13.37 -4.13 11.75
CA PRO A 90 -13.49 -3.19 12.87
C PRO A 90 -14.51 -3.67 13.89
N ARG A 91 -14.25 -3.45 15.18
CA ARG A 91 -15.07 -4.01 16.27
C ARG A 91 -16.58 -3.87 16.07
N GLY A 92 -17.05 -2.73 15.55
CA GLY A 92 -18.49 -2.46 15.34
C GLY A 92 -19.14 -3.24 14.18
N TRP A 93 -18.35 -3.93 13.36
CA TRP A 93 -18.82 -4.72 12.22
C TRP A 93 -18.57 -6.23 12.38
N LEU A 94 -17.93 -6.64 13.47
CA LEU A 94 -17.42 -8.00 13.66
C LEU A 94 -18.52 -9.06 13.51
N GLU A 95 -19.62 -8.88 14.24
CA GLU A 95 -20.74 -9.82 14.30
C GLU A 95 -21.42 -10.00 12.94
N PHE A 96 -21.32 -9.00 12.07
CA PHE A 96 -22.01 -8.98 10.79
C PHE A 96 -21.14 -9.51 9.64
N ARG A 97 -19.81 -9.44 9.77
CA ARG A 97 -18.88 -9.73 8.67
C ARG A 97 -17.98 -10.93 8.90
N VAL A 98 -17.80 -11.38 10.14
CA VAL A 98 -16.83 -12.45 10.43
C VAL A 98 -17.08 -13.73 9.63
N ALA A 99 -18.34 -14.09 9.37
CA ALA A 99 -18.69 -15.28 8.57
C ALA A 99 -18.32 -15.16 7.08
N GLU A 100 -18.15 -13.95 6.55
CA GLU A 100 -17.66 -13.72 5.17
C GLU A 100 -16.18 -14.08 5.06
N THR A 101 -15.41 -13.86 6.12
CA THR A 101 -13.97 -14.13 6.19
C THR A 101 -13.66 -15.52 6.75
N VAL A 102 -14.42 -15.96 7.75
CA VAL A 102 -14.25 -17.21 8.50
C VAL A 102 -15.59 -17.95 8.52
N PRO A 103 -15.97 -18.62 7.41
CA PRO A 103 -17.26 -19.30 7.31
C PRO A 103 -17.33 -20.58 8.15
N ASP A 104 -16.20 -21.22 8.43
CA ASP A 104 -16.09 -22.42 9.25
C ASP A 104 -15.85 -22.06 10.74
N PRO A 105 -16.80 -22.34 11.65
CA PRO A 105 -16.68 -22.02 13.08
C PRO A 105 -15.52 -22.71 13.79
N ASP A 106 -14.97 -23.78 13.23
CA ASP A 106 -13.84 -24.52 13.79
C ASP A 106 -12.47 -24.00 13.33
N THR A 107 -12.45 -22.99 12.45
CA THR A 107 -11.19 -22.33 12.05
C THR A 107 -10.54 -21.66 13.26
N PRO A 108 -9.22 -21.86 13.49
CA PRO A 108 -8.50 -21.13 14.54
C PRO A 108 -8.50 -19.62 14.27
N VAL A 109 -9.04 -18.84 15.20
CA VAL A 109 -9.11 -17.37 15.11
C VAL A 109 -8.33 -16.73 16.24
N VAL A 110 -7.41 -15.83 15.90
CA VAL A 110 -6.77 -14.91 16.86
C VAL A 110 -7.29 -13.50 16.63
N VAL A 111 -7.89 -12.91 17.65
CA VAL A 111 -8.38 -11.53 17.61
C VAL A 111 -7.40 -10.61 18.32
N TYR A 112 -7.14 -9.44 17.74
CA TYR A 112 -6.26 -8.45 18.35
C TYR A 112 -6.71 -7.01 18.09
N CYS A 113 -6.20 -6.10 18.90
CA CYS A 113 -6.32 -4.66 18.69
C CYS A 113 -5.04 -3.95 19.14
N GLY A 114 -5.03 -2.61 19.19
CA GLY A 114 -3.83 -1.83 19.53
C GLY A 114 -3.20 -2.20 20.89
N ILE A 115 -4.01 -2.12 21.96
CA ILE A 115 -3.56 -2.20 23.37
C ILE A 115 -4.43 -3.16 24.21
N ASN A 116 -4.99 -4.20 23.58
CA ASN A 116 -5.81 -5.21 24.27
C ASN A 116 -7.07 -4.69 25.01
N GLN A 117 -7.66 -3.58 24.55
CA GLN A 117 -8.90 -3.04 25.13
C GLN A 117 -10.18 -3.52 24.43
N ARG A 118 -10.13 -3.77 23.12
CA ARG A 118 -11.30 -4.16 22.31
C ARG A 118 -11.33 -5.65 22.00
N SER A 119 -10.14 -6.24 21.84
CA SER A 119 -9.98 -7.61 21.40
C SER A 119 -10.47 -8.67 22.40
N PRO A 120 -10.40 -8.48 23.74
CA PRO A 120 -11.01 -9.44 24.67
C PRO A 120 -12.53 -9.54 24.49
N LEU A 121 -13.21 -8.41 24.33
CA LEU A 121 -14.66 -8.36 24.10
C LEU A 121 -15.03 -8.94 22.74
N ALA A 122 -14.22 -8.68 21.71
CA ALA A 122 -14.41 -9.26 20.38
C ALA A 122 -14.27 -10.80 20.40
N ALA A 123 -13.21 -11.32 21.02
CA ALA A 123 -12.99 -12.75 21.15
C ALA A 123 -14.14 -13.43 21.91
N ALA A 124 -14.59 -12.85 23.02
CA ALA A 124 -15.74 -13.35 23.76
C ALA A 124 -17.03 -13.35 22.93
N THR A 125 -17.26 -12.31 22.11
CA THR A 125 -18.40 -12.28 21.18
C THR A 125 -18.32 -13.38 20.13
N LEU A 126 -17.15 -13.63 19.52
CA LEU A 126 -17.00 -14.72 18.56
C LEU A 126 -17.28 -16.10 19.18
N MET A 127 -16.80 -16.34 20.40
CA MET A 127 -17.13 -17.56 21.15
C MET A 127 -18.64 -17.67 21.41
N GLN A 128 -19.32 -16.56 21.73
CA GLN A 128 -20.78 -16.54 21.91
C GLN A 128 -21.53 -16.82 20.59
N MET A 129 -20.97 -16.41 19.45
CA MET A 129 -21.52 -16.70 18.13
C MET A 129 -21.33 -18.16 17.69
N GLY A 130 -20.49 -18.93 18.40
CA GLY A 130 -20.27 -20.36 18.15
C GLY A 130 -18.93 -20.73 17.52
N TYR A 131 -17.99 -19.78 17.38
CA TYR A 131 -16.62 -20.10 16.99
C TYR A 131 -15.91 -20.87 18.11
N SER A 132 -15.31 -22.01 17.78
CA SER A 132 -14.86 -23.00 18.77
C SER A 132 -13.38 -22.87 19.17
N ASP A 133 -12.51 -22.37 18.28
CA ASP A 133 -11.08 -22.09 18.55
C ASP A 133 -10.76 -20.60 18.41
N VAL A 134 -11.13 -19.81 19.44
CA VAL A 134 -10.86 -18.36 19.49
C VAL A 134 -9.87 -18.02 20.59
N SER A 135 -8.82 -17.29 20.24
CA SER A 135 -7.85 -16.72 21.18
C SER A 135 -7.77 -15.19 21.03
N ASN A 136 -7.44 -14.50 22.12
CA ASN A 136 -7.14 -13.08 22.12
C ASN A 136 -5.63 -12.87 22.23
N TYR A 137 -5.05 -12.08 21.33
CA TYR A 137 -3.66 -11.66 21.45
C TYR A 137 -3.56 -10.52 22.48
N ALA A 138 -2.99 -10.84 23.64
CA ALA A 138 -3.09 -10.01 24.83
C ALA A 138 -2.04 -8.88 24.89
N ASP A 139 -0.90 -9.04 24.22
CA ASP A 139 0.16 -8.02 24.23
C ASP A 139 -0.16 -6.86 23.28
N GLY A 140 -1.06 -7.08 22.31
CA GLY A 140 -1.56 -6.07 21.39
C GLY A 140 -0.60 -5.75 20.24
N PHE A 141 -1.15 -5.06 19.23
CA PHE A 141 -0.45 -4.74 18.00
C PHE A 141 0.82 -3.90 18.23
N PHE A 142 0.78 -2.91 19.14
CA PHE A 142 1.94 -2.04 19.33
C PHE A 142 3.14 -2.81 19.91
N THR A 143 2.91 -3.77 20.81
CA THR A 143 3.97 -4.65 21.30
C THR A 143 4.55 -5.54 20.19
N TRP A 144 3.71 -6.06 19.31
CA TRP A 144 4.16 -6.83 18.13
C TRP A 144 5.09 -5.99 17.24
N ARG A 145 4.63 -4.80 16.85
CA ARG A 145 5.38 -3.86 16.01
C ARG A 145 6.68 -3.41 16.68
N ASP A 146 6.63 -3.02 17.95
CA ASP A 146 7.78 -2.49 18.68
C ASP A 146 8.83 -3.59 18.98
N SER A 147 8.44 -4.87 18.85
CA SER A 147 9.35 -6.02 18.88
C SER A 147 10.03 -6.31 17.53
N GLY A 148 9.74 -5.51 16.49
CA GLY A 148 10.34 -5.66 15.15
C GLY A 148 9.83 -6.85 14.35
N LEU A 149 8.67 -7.42 14.74
CA LEU A 149 8.04 -8.53 14.04
C LEU A 149 7.35 -8.08 12.74
N PRO A 150 7.09 -9.00 11.78
CA PRO A 150 6.50 -8.66 10.48
C PRO A 150 5.16 -7.92 10.59
N VAL A 151 5.05 -6.81 9.87
CA VAL A 151 3.89 -5.93 9.84
C VAL A 151 3.61 -5.52 8.40
N GLU A 152 2.35 -5.63 8.00
CA GLU A 152 1.85 -5.13 6.74
C GLU A 152 1.39 -3.69 6.99
N ALA A 153 2.18 -2.71 6.56
CA ALA A 153 1.88 -1.30 6.77
C ALA A 153 1.63 -0.57 5.44
N PRO A 154 0.60 0.29 5.38
CA PRO A 154 0.35 1.14 4.21
C PRO A 154 1.32 2.32 4.11
N ASP A 155 2.19 2.51 5.11
CA ASP A 155 3.31 3.45 5.12
C ASP A 155 4.38 2.92 6.10
N LEU A 156 5.60 2.72 5.60
CA LEU A 156 6.75 2.21 6.37
C LEU A 156 7.47 3.32 7.15
N ALA A 157 7.13 4.60 6.93
CA ALA A 157 7.69 5.74 7.65
C ALA A 157 6.62 6.78 8.04
N LEU A 158 5.73 6.38 8.96
CA LEU A 158 4.57 7.13 9.46
C LEU A 158 4.81 8.58 9.93
N ASP A 159 6.04 8.91 10.31
CA ASP A 159 6.45 10.25 10.76
C ASP A 159 7.06 11.10 9.63
N SER A 160 7.00 10.61 8.39
CA SER A 160 7.54 11.24 7.19
C SER A 160 6.48 11.37 6.09
N MET A 161 6.76 12.22 5.10
CA MET A 161 6.00 12.19 3.83
C MET A 161 6.40 11.00 2.96
N LEU A 162 7.59 10.44 3.18
CA LEU A 162 8.08 9.28 2.46
C LEU A 162 7.34 8.03 2.94
N PHE A 163 6.76 7.26 2.02
CA PHE A 163 6.32 5.87 2.27
C PHE A 163 7.40 4.99 2.93
N SER A 164 8.67 5.11 2.54
CA SER A 164 9.77 4.40 3.19
C SER A 164 11.01 5.26 3.25
N ARG A 165 11.84 5.07 4.28
CA ARG A 165 13.11 5.78 4.40
C ARG A 165 14.12 5.26 3.37
N PRO A 166 15.05 6.11 2.89
CA PRO A 166 16.10 5.65 1.99
C PRO A 166 16.94 4.54 2.59
N ARG A 167 17.28 3.56 1.76
CA ARG A 167 18.30 2.54 2.05
C ARG A 167 19.39 2.57 0.99
N GLU A 168 20.61 2.26 1.39
CA GLU A 168 21.71 2.10 0.46
C GLU A 168 21.51 0.83 -0.36
N VAL A 169 21.48 0.96 -1.69
CA VAL A 169 21.29 -0.15 -2.63
C VAL A 169 22.62 -0.65 -3.19
N ALA A 170 23.59 0.26 -3.30
CA ALA A 170 24.97 0.02 -3.66
C ALA A 170 25.81 1.18 -3.10
N ASP A 171 27.14 1.04 -3.10
CA ASP A 171 28.05 2.08 -2.59
C ASP A 171 27.68 3.48 -3.11
N GLY A 172 27.23 4.37 -2.22
CA GLY A 172 26.84 5.74 -2.50
C GLY A 172 25.53 5.92 -3.28
N VAL A 173 24.81 4.85 -3.60
CA VAL A 173 23.51 4.88 -4.29
C VAL A 173 22.43 4.48 -3.29
N TRP A 174 21.45 5.36 -3.11
CA TRP A 174 20.38 5.22 -2.14
C TRP A 174 19.03 5.30 -2.83
N SER A 175 18.02 4.63 -2.27
CA SER A 175 16.66 4.71 -2.77
C SER A 175 15.64 4.66 -1.63
N ALA A 176 14.75 5.64 -1.58
CA ALA A 176 13.50 5.57 -0.85
C ALA A 176 12.47 4.88 -1.75
N ILE A 177 11.99 3.72 -1.31
CA ILE A 177 11.08 2.90 -2.11
C ILE A 177 9.66 3.44 -1.95
N GLY A 178 8.98 3.66 -3.08
CA GLY A 178 7.58 4.08 -3.08
C GLY A 178 6.62 2.93 -2.81
N ALA A 179 5.40 3.26 -2.41
CA ALA A 179 4.31 2.30 -2.34
C ALA A 179 4.04 1.73 -3.75
N THR A 180 3.89 0.42 -3.87
CA THR A 180 3.51 -0.23 -5.14
C THR A 180 2.06 0.08 -5.55
N GLU A 181 1.25 0.59 -4.63
CA GLU A 181 -0.10 1.08 -4.87
C GLU A 181 -0.15 2.33 -5.80
N PRO A 182 -1.32 2.72 -6.31
CA PRO A 182 -1.51 4.03 -6.94
C PRO A 182 -1.19 5.20 -5.98
N PRO A 183 -0.85 6.39 -6.51
CA PRO A 183 -0.62 7.54 -5.64
C PRO A 183 -1.94 7.92 -4.95
N SER A 184 -1.89 8.12 -3.64
CA SER A 184 -3.02 8.46 -2.77
C SER A 184 -2.69 9.66 -1.88
N TYR A 185 -3.63 10.11 -1.05
CA TYR A 185 -3.30 11.12 -0.03
C TYR A 185 -2.46 10.48 1.08
N GLU A 186 -2.81 9.25 1.40
CA GLU A 186 -2.26 8.36 2.42
C GLU A 186 -0.75 8.18 2.22
N ASN A 187 -0.32 7.65 1.07
CA ASN A 187 1.10 7.46 0.73
C ASN A 187 1.81 8.75 0.28
N SER A 188 1.19 9.91 0.44
CA SER A 188 1.73 11.21 0.02
C SER A 188 2.06 11.31 -1.48
N GLY A 189 1.54 10.41 -2.31
CA GLY A 189 1.95 10.26 -3.71
C GLY A 189 3.32 9.63 -3.90
N HIS A 190 3.99 9.15 -2.84
CA HIS A 190 5.26 8.44 -2.94
C HIS A 190 5.01 7.00 -3.42
N ASN A 191 4.76 6.87 -4.72
CA ASN A 191 4.49 5.58 -5.34
C ASN A 191 5.61 5.11 -6.27
N ASN A 192 6.51 5.98 -6.73
CA ASN A 192 7.73 5.62 -7.46
C ASN A 192 8.96 5.64 -6.54
N ASN A 193 10.09 5.13 -7.03
CA ASN A 193 11.35 5.16 -6.29
C ASN A 193 12.00 6.54 -6.39
N LEU A 194 12.29 7.14 -5.23
CA LEU A 194 13.05 8.38 -5.11
C LEU A 194 14.49 8.04 -4.75
N SER A 195 15.37 8.09 -5.73
CA SER A 195 16.76 7.63 -5.60
C SER A 195 17.72 8.82 -5.55
N PHE A 196 18.89 8.63 -4.96
CA PHE A 196 19.95 9.63 -4.99
C PHE A 196 21.33 9.00 -4.92
N ILE A 197 22.31 9.72 -5.46
CA ILE A 197 23.71 9.30 -5.56
C ILE A 197 24.52 10.33 -4.80
N VAL A 198 25.17 9.90 -3.72
CA VAL A 198 26.11 10.71 -2.94
C VAL A 198 27.50 10.55 -3.54
N THR A 199 28.15 11.65 -3.88
CA THR A 199 29.52 11.67 -4.39
C THR A 199 30.41 12.52 -3.46
N ASP A 200 31.65 12.77 -3.85
CA ASP A 200 32.53 13.74 -3.18
C ASP A 200 32.38 15.18 -3.72
N ASP A 201 31.50 15.41 -4.70
CA ASP A 201 31.23 16.71 -5.34
C ASP A 201 29.72 17.06 -5.38
N GLY A 202 28.94 16.54 -4.44
CA GLY A 202 27.50 16.82 -4.28
C GLY A 202 26.63 15.58 -4.27
N VAL A 203 25.33 15.83 -4.32
CA VAL A 203 24.31 14.78 -4.49
C VAL A 203 23.55 14.98 -5.81
N LEU A 204 23.31 13.89 -6.54
CA LEU A 204 22.36 13.83 -7.65
C LEU A 204 21.11 13.08 -7.19
N VAL A 205 19.95 13.68 -7.34
CA VAL A 205 18.65 13.05 -7.07
C VAL A 205 18.03 12.58 -8.38
N VAL A 206 17.39 11.41 -8.36
CA VAL A 206 16.57 10.88 -9.45
C VAL A 206 15.13 10.87 -8.97
N ASN A 207 14.27 11.54 -9.75
CA ASN A 207 12.89 11.91 -9.46
C ASN A 207 12.76 12.99 -8.38
N ALA A 208 12.05 14.07 -8.73
CA ALA A 208 11.79 15.18 -7.83
C ALA A 208 10.73 14.85 -6.77
N GLY A 209 9.96 13.77 -6.94
CA GLY A 209 8.82 13.41 -6.11
C GLY A 209 7.50 13.98 -6.62
N ASP A 210 6.41 13.45 -6.08
CA ASP A 210 5.04 13.82 -6.46
C ASP A 210 4.61 15.22 -6.02
N ASN A 211 5.23 15.77 -4.98
CA ASN A 211 4.86 17.09 -4.46
C ASN A 211 6.01 17.71 -3.68
N TYR A 212 5.87 19.00 -3.39
CA TYR A 212 6.88 19.81 -2.70
C TYR A 212 7.27 19.25 -1.32
N LEU A 213 6.30 18.79 -0.53
CA LEU A 213 6.56 18.31 0.83
C LEU A 213 7.22 16.93 0.84
N LEU A 214 6.89 16.07 -0.13
CA LEU A 214 7.59 14.80 -0.35
C LEU A 214 9.05 15.02 -0.76
N ALA A 215 9.30 15.93 -1.71
CA ALA A 215 10.64 16.34 -2.11
C ALA A 215 11.47 16.85 -0.92
N ARG A 216 10.87 17.70 -0.09
CA ARG A 216 11.47 18.18 1.15
C ARG A 216 11.81 17.05 2.11
N ALA A 217 10.90 16.10 2.33
CA ALA A 217 11.15 14.97 3.22
C ALA A 217 12.33 14.12 2.75
N LEU A 218 12.46 13.87 1.43
CA LEU A 218 13.63 13.19 0.88
C LEU A 218 14.93 13.96 1.19
N HIS A 219 14.94 15.28 0.98
CA HIS A 219 16.12 16.09 1.24
C HIS A 219 16.52 16.10 2.72
N GLU A 220 15.56 16.08 3.64
CA GLU A 220 15.87 15.96 5.07
C GLU A 220 16.51 14.61 5.42
N GLU A 221 16.21 13.52 4.70
CA GLU A 221 16.96 12.26 4.85
C GLU A 221 18.37 12.35 4.23
N ILE A 222 18.52 13.00 3.07
CA ILE A 222 19.84 13.23 2.44
C ILE A 222 20.78 14.00 3.38
N LYS A 223 20.28 15.06 4.04
CA LYS A 223 21.06 15.88 4.99
C LYS A 223 21.56 15.12 6.21
N LYS A 224 20.94 13.99 6.57
CA LYS A 224 21.43 13.13 7.66
C LYS A 224 22.65 12.32 7.23
N LEU A 225 22.86 12.14 5.92
CA LEU A 225 23.94 11.35 5.34
C LEU A 225 25.12 12.23 4.91
N THR A 226 24.87 13.47 4.48
CA THR A 226 25.90 14.37 3.96
C THR A 226 25.51 15.85 4.08
N ASP A 227 26.51 16.72 4.27
CA ASP A 227 26.36 18.19 4.26
C ASP A 227 26.50 18.78 2.84
N GLN A 228 26.79 17.95 1.84
CA GLN A 228 26.98 18.42 0.47
C GLN A 228 25.66 18.86 -0.18
N PRO A 229 25.68 19.84 -1.09
CA PRO A 229 24.47 20.30 -1.76
C PRO A 229 23.97 19.27 -2.78
N VAL A 230 22.65 19.21 -2.95
CA VAL A 230 22.04 18.58 -4.12
C VAL A 230 22.29 19.48 -5.33
N ARG A 231 23.11 19.02 -6.27
CA ARG A 231 23.45 19.78 -7.48
C ARG A 231 22.48 19.56 -8.62
N TYR A 232 22.02 18.33 -8.76
CA TYR A 232 21.18 17.91 -9.88
C TYR A 232 19.96 17.14 -9.39
N VAL A 233 18.82 17.40 -10.04
CA VAL A 233 17.65 16.53 -9.97
C VAL A 233 17.31 16.09 -11.38
N VAL A 234 17.32 14.80 -11.61
CA VAL A 234 17.04 14.17 -12.90
C VAL A 234 15.63 13.63 -12.89
N LEU A 235 14.80 14.01 -13.85
CA LEU A 235 13.45 13.48 -13.99
C LEU A 235 13.49 12.29 -14.95
N GLU A 236 13.02 11.12 -14.49
CA GLU A 236 12.96 9.93 -15.34
C GLU A 236 11.98 10.10 -16.51
N ASN A 237 10.86 10.81 -16.28
CA ASN A 237 9.85 11.14 -17.28
C ASN A 237 9.01 12.37 -16.85
N GLY A 238 7.94 12.67 -17.60
CA GLY A 238 7.04 13.80 -17.37
C GLY A 238 5.91 13.54 -16.36
N GLN A 239 5.88 12.38 -15.70
CA GLN A 239 4.78 12.02 -14.81
C GLN A 239 4.77 12.81 -13.50
N GLY A 240 3.60 12.82 -12.85
CA GLY A 240 3.36 13.56 -11.62
C GLY A 240 4.34 13.19 -10.50
N HIS A 241 4.50 11.89 -10.23
CA HIS A 241 5.39 11.38 -9.18
C HIS A 241 6.88 11.67 -9.44
N ALA A 242 7.27 11.91 -10.69
CA ALA A 242 8.65 12.18 -11.06
C ALA A 242 8.95 13.68 -11.02
N ALA A 243 8.02 14.53 -11.47
CA ALA A 243 8.31 15.92 -11.79
C ALA A 243 7.76 16.97 -10.81
N MET A 244 6.67 16.70 -10.10
CA MET A 244 5.88 17.78 -9.45
C MET A 244 6.52 18.34 -8.17
N GLY A 245 7.47 17.63 -7.56
CA GLY A 245 8.30 18.11 -6.46
C GLY A 245 9.40 19.09 -6.88
N SER A 246 9.59 19.35 -8.18
CA SER A 246 10.70 20.16 -8.72
C SER A 246 10.78 21.57 -8.16
N ALA A 247 9.64 22.15 -7.74
CA ALA A 247 9.61 23.48 -7.12
C ALA A 247 10.49 23.56 -5.86
N TYR A 248 10.48 22.52 -5.02
CA TYR A 248 11.31 22.47 -3.81
C TYR A 248 12.79 22.47 -4.16
N TRP A 249 13.19 21.56 -5.07
CA TRP A 249 14.58 21.41 -5.47
C TRP A 249 15.15 22.66 -6.14
N LYS A 250 14.32 23.37 -6.91
CA LYS A 250 14.70 24.63 -7.52
C LYS A 250 15.01 25.71 -6.47
N GLU A 251 14.25 25.74 -5.38
CA GLU A 251 14.51 26.63 -4.23
C GLU A 251 15.79 26.27 -3.47
N GLN A 252 16.19 24.99 -3.50
CA GLN A 252 17.48 24.54 -2.95
C GLN A 252 18.67 24.81 -3.88
N GLY A 253 18.43 25.36 -5.06
CA GLY A 253 19.48 25.72 -6.03
C GLY A 253 19.94 24.58 -6.93
N ALA A 254 19.21 23.45 -6.97
CA ALA A 254 19.53 22.34 -7.86
C ALA A 254 19.14 22.65 -9.32
N THR A 255 19.92 22.12 -10.26
CA THR A 255 19.61 22.14 -11.69
C THR A 255 18.73 20.94 -12.05
N ILE A 256 17.58 21.20 -12.66
CA ILE A 256 16.63 20.15 -13.08
C ILE A 256 16.95 19.70 -14.51
N ILE A 257 17.18 18.41 -14.70
CA ILE A 257 17.54 17.80 -15.98
C ILE A 257 16.47 16.78 -16.39
N ALA A 258 16.07 16.77 -17.66
CA ALA A 258 15.16 15.76 -18.21
C ALA A 258 15.44 15.47 -19.69
N HIS A 259 14.78 14.46 -20.26
CA HIS A 259 14.75 14.27 -21.72
C HIS A 259 14.01 15.43 -22.42
N ALA A 260 14.34 15.69 -23.69
CA ALA A 260 13.66 16.70 -24.52
C ALA A 260 12.15 16.42 -24.66
N ASP A 261 11.74 15.15 -24.79
CA ASP A 261 10.32 14.79 -24.87
C ASP A 261 9.60 14.93 -23.54
N THR A 262 10.29 14.74 -22.41
CA THR A 262 9.76 15.03 -21.08
C THR A 262 9.46 16.53 -20.93
N LEU A 263 10.32 17.41 -21.44
CA LEU A 263 10.03 18.84 -21.47
C LEU A 263 8.81 19.15 -22.36
N THR A 264 8.69 18.49 -23.52
CA THR A 264 7.55 18.64 -24.42
C THR A 264 6.24 18.22 -23.73
N GLU A 265 6.24 17.09 -23.03
CA GLU A 265 5.09 16.60 -22.27
C GLU A 265 4.71 17.57 -21.14
N LEU A 266 5.68 18.03 -20.34
CA LEU A 266 5.42 18.96 -19.24
C LEU A 266 4.87 20.31 -19.74
N LYS A 267 5.33 20.81 -20.89
CA LYS A 267 4.74 22.00 -21.52
C LYS A 267 3.30 21.78 -21.95
N ALA A 268 2.97 20.61 -22.46
CA ALA A 268 1.63 20.31 -22.97
C ALA A 268 0.63 19.97 -21.86
N ARG A 269 1.07 19.26 -20.82
CA ARG A 269 0.20 18.60 -19.83
C ARG A 269 0.52 18.92 -18.37
N GLY A 270 1.68 19.53 -18.10
CA GLY A 270 2.20 19.72 -16.73
C GLY A 270 1.23 20.45 -15.80
N GLU A 271 0.51 21.47 -16.29
CA GLU A 271 -0.48 22.19 -15.48
C GLU A 271 -1.66 21.29 -15.09
N ALA A 272 -2.17 20.47 -16.02
CA ALA A 272 -3.25 19.54 -15.74
C ALA A 272 -2.81 18.44 -14.75
N ILE A 273 -1.56 17.99 -14.86
CA ILE A 273 -0.94 17.03 -13.92
C ILE A 273 -0.82 17.66 -12.53
N ALA A 274 -0.28 18.87 -12.42
CA ALA A 274 -0.14 19.60 -11.16
C ALA A 274 -1.49 19.79 -10.46
N GLN A 275 -2.55 20.14 -11.21
CA GLN A 275 -3.90 20.26 -10.65
C GLN A 275 -4.45 18.94 -10.14
N ARG A 276 -4.14 17.81 -10.78
CA ARG A 276 -4.53 16.47 -10.31
C ARG A 276 -3.81 16.10 -9.02
N VAL A 277 -2.51 16.34 -8.97
CA VAL A 277 -1.68 16.14 -7.77
C VAL A 277 -2.19 16.97 -6.60
N LEU A 278 -2.49 18.26 -6.80
CA LEU A 278 -3.00 19.15 -5.76
C LEU A 278 -4.36 18.69 -5.21
N ARG A 279 -5.28 18.25 -6.08
CA ARG A 279 -6.59 17.72 -5.64
C ARG A 279 -6.45 16.46 -4.78
N ARG A 280 -5.55 15.55 -5.17
CA ARG A 280 -5.28 14.33 -4.41
C ARG A 280 -4.58 14.64 -3.09
N SER A 281 -3.53 15.45 -3.14
CA SER A 281 -2.62 15.68 -2.01
C SER A 281 -3.19 16.67 -0.99
N ARG A 282 -4.17 17.52 -1.34
CA ARG A 282 -4.79 18.48 -0.41
C ARG A 282 -3.73 19.32 0.32
N ASP A 283 -3.71 19.29 1.65
CA ASP A 283 -2.72 19.97 2.50
C ASP A 283 -1.28 19.45 2.28
N LYS A 284 -1.11 18.16 1.97
CA LYS A 284 0.20 17.58 1.60
C LYS A 284 0.74 18.13 0.28
N GLY A 285 -0.09 18.79 -0.54
CA GLY A 285 0.30 19.44 -1.79
C GLY A 285 0.86 20.86 -1.62
N MET A 286 0.92 21.41 -0.41
CA MET A 286 1.34 22.80 -0.18
C MET A 286 2.72 23.12 -0.78
N GLY A 287 2.82 24.22 -1.52
CA GLY A 287 4.05 24.64 -2.22
C GLY A 287 4.26 24.00 -3.60
N THR A 288 3.47 22.99 -3.95
CA THR A 288 3.59 22.28 -5.24
C THR A 288 3.11 23.18 -6.38
N ARG A 289 3.96 23.32 -7.40
CA ARG A 289 3.68 24.04 -8.65
C ARG A 289 4.53 23.46 -9.76
N LEU A 290 4.06 23.61 -11.00
CA LEU A 290 4.84 23.21 -12.17
C LEU A 290 6.16 24.00 -12.22
N VAL A 291 7.26 23.28 -12.39
CA VAL A 291 8.57 23.81 -12.76
C VAL A 291 9.10 22.97 -13.91
N LEU A 292 9.49 23.64 -14.99
CA LEU A 292 10.05 22.97 -16.17
C LEU A 292 11.54 22.68 -15.96
N PRO A 293 12.08 21.61 -16.58
CA PRO A 293 13.51 21.33 -16.61
C PRO A 293 14.34 22.54 -17.07
N ASP A 294 15.49 22.73 -16.45
CA ASP A 294 16.46 23.77 -16.83
C ASP A 294 17.30 23.34 -18.04
N GLU A 295 17.63 22.06 -18.09
CA GLU A 295 18.48 21.48 -19.09
C GLU A 295 17.84 20.21 -19.65
N THR A 296 18.01 19.99 -20.95
CA THR A 296 17.52 18.79 -21.63
C THR A 296 18.62 18.08 -22.41
N PHE A 297 18.39 16.81 -22.70
CA PHE A 297 19.19 16.02 -23.63
C PHE A 297 18.29 15.09 -24.46
N GLU A 298 18.85 14.51 -25.52
CA GLU A 298 18.16 13.56 -26.39
C GLU A 298 18.70 12.15 -26.10
N ASP A 299 19.82 11.72 -26.71
CA ASP A 299 20.25 10.32 -26.57
C ASP A 299 20.93 10.00 -25.22
N LYS A 300 21.96 10.78 -24.86
CA LYS A 300 22.83 10.50 -23.72
C LYS A 300 23.40 11.78 -23.13
N ARG A 301 23.46 11.82 -21.81
CA ARG A 301 24.21 12.83 -21.06
C ARG A 301 25.11 12.16 -20.03
N VAL A 302 26.37 12.57 -19.99
CA VAL A 302 27.32 12.12 -18.98
C VAL A 302 27.52 13.25 -17.97
N ILE A 303 27.42 12.91 -16.69
CA ILE A 303 27.74 13.80 -15.57
C ILE A 303 28.92 13.18 -14.83
N GLU A 304 30.08 13.83 -14.95
CA GLU A 304 31.24 13.54 -14.12
C GLU A 304 31.09 14.36 -12.83
N MET A 305 30.82 13.68 -11.72
CA MET A 305 30.49 14.32 -10.45
C MET A 305 31.41 13.78 -9.36
N GLY A 306 32.57 14.42 -9.26
CA GLY A 306 33.63 14.00 -8.36
C GLY A 306 34.18 12.63 -8.75
N ASN A 307 34.07 11.62 -7.88
CA ASN A 307 34.54 10.26 -8.10
C ASN A 307 33.55 9.37 -8.88
N ARG A 308 32.39 9.90 -9.29
CA ARG A 308 31.36 9.16 -10.02
C ARG A 308 31.21 9.63 -11.45
N ARG A 309 31.16 8.66 -12.36
CA ARG A 309 30.62 8.83 -13.71
C ARG A 309 29.16 8.38 -13.71
N ILE A 310 28.24 9.29 -13.98
CA ILE A 310 26.80 9.03 -14.03
C ILE A 310 26.32 9.26 -15.46
N GLU A 311 25.67 8.26 -16.06
CA GLU A 311 25.17 8.35 -17.43
C GLU A 311 23.64 8.41 -17.43
N LEU A 312 23.06 9.48 -17.95
CA LEU A 312 21.63 9.59 -18.23
C LEU A 312 21.42 9.09 -19.66
N LEU A 313 20.58 8.07 -19.83
CA LEU A 313 20.42 7.35 -21.08
C LEU A 313 18.95 7.36 -21.51
N HIS A 314 18.67 7.86 -22.70
CA HIS A 314 17.43 7.53 -23.40
C HIS A 314 17.70 6.29 -24.25
N LEU A 315 17.14 5.15 -23.85
CA LEU A 315 17.42 3.85 -24.51
C LEU A 315 16.49 3.58 -25.70
N GLY A 316 15.45 4.40 -25.85
CA GLY A 316 14.36 4.26 -26.80
C GLY A 316 13.00 4.42 -26.11
N PRO A 317 11.89 4.42 -26.87
CA PRO A 317 10.55 4.52 -26.31
C PRO A 317 10.23 3.35 -25.36
N ALA A 318 9.60 3.65 -24.24
CA ALA A 318 9.20 2.68 -23.23
C ALA A 318 7.81 3.01 -22.64
N HIS A 319 7.71 3.27 -21.34
CA HIS A 319 6.48 3.61 -20.64
C HIS A 319 5.93 4.98 -21.09
N SER A 320 6.82 5.96 -21.24
CA SER A 320 6.60 7.29 -21.81
C SER A 320 7.66 7.61 -22.88
N PRO A 321 7.39 8.55 -23.82
CA PRO A 321 8.34 8.91 -24.88
C PRO A 321 9.66 9.49 -24.35
N GLY A 322 9.61 10.19 -23.21
CA GLY A 322 10.76 10.84 -22.60
C GLY A 322 11.44 10.05 -21.48
N ASP A 323 11.20 8.74 -21.38
CA ASP A 323 11.81 7.90 -20.35
C ASP A 323 13.34 7.89 -20.46
N ILE A 324 14.01 8.00 -19.31
CA ILE A 324 15.45 7.84 -19.22
C ILE A 324 15.82 6.91 -18.07
N SER A 325 16.96 6.25 -18.21
CA SER A 325 17.59 5.49 -17.13
C SER A 325 18.88 6.18 -16.67
N VAL A 326 19.20 6.07 -15.38
CA VAL A 326 20.46 6.54 -14.81
C VAL A 326 21.38 5.35 -14.58
N TRP A 327 22.46 5.29 -15.35
CA TRP A 327 23.41 4.19 -15.36
C TRP A 327 24.72 4.56 -14.68
N LEU A 328 25.16 3.71 -13.74
CA LEU A 328 26.44 3.79 -13.05
C LEU A 328 27.32 2.60 -13.46
N PRO A 329 28.17 2.74 -14.50
CA PRO A 329 28.88 1.62 -15.10
C PRO A 329 29.88 0.94 -14.16
N GLN A 330 30.55 1.71 -13.28
CA GLN A 330 31.53 1.15 -12.34
C GLN A 330 30.86 0.27 -11.27
N GLN A 331 29.68 0.69 -10.79
CA GLN A 331 28.91 -0.03 -9.79
C GLN A 331 28.03 -1.13 -10.42
N LYS A 332 27.84 -1.08 -11.75
CA LYS A 332 26.87 -1.91 -12.49
C LYS A 332 25.45 -1.78 -11.92
N VAL A 333 25.06 -0.56 -11.57
CA VAL A 333 23.75 -0.23 -11.03
C VAL A 333 23.00 0.62 -12.04
N VAL A 334 21.77 0.25 -12.35
CA VAL A 334 20.85 1.10 -13.13
C VAL A 334 19.68 1.52 -12.25
N ILE A 335 19.44 2.82 -12.17
CA ILE A 335 18.14 3.36 -11.76
C ILE A 335 17.34 3.45 -13.04
N ALA A 336 16.49 2.45 -13.26
CA ALA A 336 15.87 2.19 -14.55
C ALA A 336 14.81 3.23 -14.89
N GLY A 337 14.12 3.74 -13.88
CA GLY A 337 12.85 4.42 -14.03
C GLY A 337 11.78 3.50 -14.61
N ASP A 338 10.74 4.07 -15.19
CA ASP A 338 9.59 3.31 -15.66
C ASP A 338 9.84 2.49 -16.92
N ILE A 339 11.09 2.35 -17.39
CA ILE A 339 11.39 1.29 -18.35
C ILE A 339 11.21 -0.09 -17.73
N ALA A 340 11.34 -0.25 -16.40
CA ALA A 340 11.32 -1.53 -15.69
C ALA A 340 10.49 -1.47 -14.39
N PHE A 341 9.67 -2.50 -14.17
CA PHE A 341 8.77 -2.64 -13.01
C PHE A 341 9.06 -3.92 -12.22
N HIS A 342 8.83 -3.88 -10.91
CA HIS A 342 8.96 -5.02 -10.00
C HIS A 342 7.86 -4.96 -8.93
N GLN A 343 7.34 -6.13 -8.50
CA GLN A 343 6.24 -6.31 -7.53
C GLN A 343 4.87 -5.74 -7.94
N ARG A 344 4.85 -4.76 -8.84
CA ARG A 344 3.66 -4.10 -9.37
C ARG A 344 3.49 -4.38 -10.87
N MET A 345 2.24 -4.53 -11.30
CA MET A 345 1.89 -4.51 -12.72
C MET A 345 2.14 -3.12 -13.33
N LEU A 346 2.84 -3.08 -14.46
CA LEU A 346 3.10 -1.83 -15.19
C LEU A 346 1.80 -1.24 -15.77
N PRO A 347 1.60 0.10 -15.73
CA PRO A 347 0.51 0.73 -16.45
C PRO A 347 0.86 0.89 -17.93
N VAL A 348 -0.09 0.60 -18.82
CA VAL A 348 -0.08 1.01 -20.23
C VAL A 348 -0.98 2.23 -20.38
N PHE A 349 -0.53 3.23 -21.14
CA PHE A 349 -1.32 4.41 -21.48
C PHE A 349 -1.62 4.47 -22.98
N GLU A 350 -2.53 5.35 -23.38
CA GLU A 350 -2.88 5.56 -24.79
C GLU A 350 -1.70 5.94 -25.68
N HIS A 351 -0.63 6.50 -25.10
CA HIS A 351 0.57 6.92 -25.82
C HIS A 351 1.74 5.93 -25.67
N THR A 352 1.57 4.83 -24.94
CA THR A 352 2.61 3.84 -24.71
C THR A 352 2.74 2.92 -25.93
N ASP A 353 3.88 2.95 -26.61
CA ASP A 353 4.20 2.00 -27.68
C ASP A 353 4.80 0.72 -27.09
N THR A 354 3.94 -0.27 -26.85
CA THR A 354 4.35 -1.55 -26.26
C THR A 354 5.25 -2.39 -27.19
N ALA A 355 5.16 -2.21 -28.51
CA ALA A 355 6.03 -2.88 -29.45
C ALA A 355 7.45 -2.30 -29.39
N ALA A 356 7.55 -0.97 -29.35
CA ALA A 356 8.82 -0.26 -29.18
C ALA A 356 9.44 -0.56 -27.82
N TRP A 357 8.66 -0.58 -26.73
CA TRP A 357 9.17 -0.91 -25.40
C TRP A 357 9.84 -2.30 -25.36
N ILE A 358 9.24 -3.31 -26.00
CA ILE A 358 9.86 -4.64 -26.10
C ILE A 358 11.18 -4.59 -26.88
N ARG A 359 11.27 -3.80 -27.96
CA ARG A 359 12.53 -3.64 -28.73
C ARG A 359 13.60 -2.87 -27.95
N THR A 360 13.20 -1.81 -27.24
CA THR A 360 14.06 -1.02 -26.36
C THR A 360 14.71 -1.87 -25.27
N TRP A 361 14.05 -2.96 -24.86
CA TRP A 361 14.56 -3.87 -23.84
C TRP A 361 15.95 -4.45 -24.16
N ASP A 362 16.28 -4.68 -25.43
CA ASP A 362 17.60 -5.21 -25.82
C ASP A 362 18.72 -4.24 -25.43
N SER A 363 18.51 -2.93 -25.63
CA SER A 363 19.45 -1.88 -25.21
C SER A 363 19.55 -1.78 -23.69
N PHE A 364 18.43 -1.95 -22.98
CA PHE A 364 18.39 -1.96 -21.51
C PHE A 364 19.13 -3.17 -20.91
N ALA A 365 18.85 -4.36 -21.41
CA ALA A 365 19.52 -5.59 -20.98
C ALA A 365 21.02 -5.57 -21.29
N ALA A 366 21.43 -4.93 -22.40
CA ALA A 366 22.83 -4.80 -22.80
C ALA A 366 23.68 -3.95 -21.82
N LEU A 367 23.07 -3.18 -20.91
CA LEU A 367 23.80 -2.51 -19.83
C LEU A 367 24.53 -3.50 -18.91
N GLY A 368 24.02 -4.74 -18.78
CA GLY A 368 24.62 -5.76 -17.92
C GLY A 368 24.60 -5.36 -16.44
N ALA A 369 23.55 -4.67 -16.01
CA ALA A 369 23.34 -4.25 -14.63
C ALA A 369 23.28 -5.47 -13.69
N GLN A 370 23.97 -5.37 -12.55
CA GLN A 370 23.89 -6.34 -11.45
C GLN A 370 22.77 -5.99 -10.48
N ILE A 371 22.47 -4.70 -10.34
CA ILE A 371 21.38 -4.18 -9.51
C ILE A 371 20.53 -3.25 -10.37
N VAL A 372 19.23 -3.50 -10.35
CA VAL A 372 18.21 -2.69 -11.01
C VAL A 372 17.34 -2.05 -9.94
N VAL A 373 17.32 -0.72 -9.86
CA VAL A 373 16.30 0.03 -9.13
C VAL A 373 15.19 0.36 -10.13
N PRO A 374 14.04 -0.35 -10.10
CA PRO A 374 12.93 -0.11 -11.03
C PRO A 374 12.28 1.26 -10.78
N GLY A 375 11.40 1.72 -11.67
CA GLY A 375 10.57 2.90 -11.41
C GLY A 375 9.64 2.69 -10.20
N HIS A 376 9.14 1.46 -10.05
CA HIS A 376 8.27 1.03 -8.96
C HIS A 376 8.71 -0.33 -8.38
N GLY A 377 8.65 -0.45 -7.05
CA GLY A 377 8.98 -1.68 -6.31
C GLY A 377 10.42 -1.72 -5.79
N VAL A 378 10.74 -2.76 -5.01
CA VAL A 378 12.09 -2.88 -4.40
C VAL A 378 13.19 -3.12 -5.44
N PRO A 379 14.46 -2.72 -5.17
CA PRO A 379 15.59 -3.04 -6.02
C PRO A 379 15.73 -4.55 -6.21
N THR A 380 16.15 -4.95 -7.41
CA THR A 380 16.18 -6.34 -7.86
C THR A 380 17.25 -6.54 -8.93
N ASP A 381 17.14 -7.59 -9.75
CA ASP A 381 18.03 -7.90 -10.85
C ASP A 381 17.32 -7.87 -12.22
N MET A 382 18.09 -8.02 -13.29
CA MET A 382 17.59 -8.03 -14.67
C MET A 382 16.62 -9.19 -14.95
N THR A 383 16.73 -10.31 -14.23
CA THR A 383 15.87 -11.48 -14.43
C THR A 383 14.44 -11.19 -13.99
N GLU A 384 14.28 -10.60 -12.80
CA GLU A 384 12.96 -10.27 -12.26
C GLU A 384 12.26 -9.20 -13.11
N VAL A 385 12.95 -8.11 -13.47
CA VAL A 385 12.32 -7.06 -14.30
C VAL A 385 12.04 -7.53 -15.72
N THR A 386 12.86 -8.42 -16.30
CA THR A 386 12.57 -9.01 -17.61
C THR A 386 11.28 -9.82 -17.56
N ARG A 387 11.11 -10.65 -16.53
CA ARG A 387 9.91 -11.49 -16.35
C ARG A 387 8.64 -10.65 -16.20
N TYR A 388 8.68 -9.60 -15.38
CA TYR A 388 7.46 -8.87 -15.01
C TYR A 388 7.21 -7.58 -15.79
N THR A 389 8.16 -7.19 -16.66
CA THR A 389 7.96 -6.05 -17.58
C THR A 389 7.91 -6.52 -19.03
N ARG A 390 9.05 -6.96 -19.59
CA ARG A 390 9.15 -7.29 -21.01
C ARG A 390 8.37 -8.54 -21.38
N ASP A 391 8.45 -9.60 -20.57
CA ASP A 391 7.75 -10.86 -20.87
C ASP A 391 6.23 -10.69 -20.69
N TYR A 392 5.77 -9.86 -19.75
CA TYR A 392 4.37 -9.46 -19.65
C TYR A 392 3.87 -8.77 -20.93
N LEU A 393 4.61 -7.76 -21.41
CA LEU A 393 4.25 -7.05 -22.64
C LEU A 393 4.24 -8.00 -23.86
N ALA A 394 5.25 -8.86 -23.97
CA ALA A 394 5.34 -9.84 -25.05
C ALA A 394 4.19 -10.85 -24.99
N TYR A 395 3.85 -11.33 -23.79
CA TYR A 395 2.72 -12.23 -23.56
C TYR A 395 1.40 -11.58 -23.97
N MET A 396 1.13 -10.37 -23.49
CA MET A 396 -0.11 -9.65 -23.79
C MET A 396 -0.28 -9.38 -25.29
N ARG A 397 0.78 -8.91 -25.95
CA ARG A 397 0.76 -8.69 -27.40
C ARG A 397 0.56 -10.00 -28.17
N ALA A 398 1.15 -11.12 -27.75
CA ALA A 398 0.92 -12.42 -28.38
C ALA A 398 -0.53 -12.90 -28.23
N GLN A 399 -1.12 -12.78 -27.03
CA GLN A 399 -2.51 -13.18 -26.79
C GLN A 399 -3.49 -12.31 -27.58
N ILE A 400 -3.26 -10.99 -27.62
CA ILE A 400 -4.09 -10.04 -28.36
C ILE A 400 -3.93 -10.24 -29.88
N GLY A 401 -2.71 -10.48 -30.37
CA GLY A 401 -2.48 -10.82 -31.77
C GLY A 401 -3.27 -12.06 -32.19
N ALA A 402 -3.21 -13.13 -31.40
CA ALA A 402 -3.99 -14.34 -31.64
C ALA A 402 -5.51 -14.08 -31.58
N LEU A 403 -5.98 -13.20 -30.69
CA LEU A 403 -7.39 -12.82 -30.60
C LEU A 403 -7.85 -12.12 -31.89
N ILE A 404 -7.09 -11.13 -32.36
CA ILE A 404 -7.37 -10.35 -33.58
C ILE A 404 -7.34 -11.26 -34.82
N GLU A 405 -6.33 -12.13 -34.94
CA GLU A 405 -6.21 -13.09 -36.06
C GLU A 405 -7.42 -14.05 -36.16
N ASN A 406 -8.04 -14.38 -35.02
CA ASN A 406 -9.25 -15.20 -34.95
C ASN A 406 -10.55 -14.40 -35.08
N GLY A 407 -10.47 -13.10 -35.39
CA GLY A 407 -11.62 -12.21 -35.58
C GLY A 407 -12.30 -11.76 -34.27
N GLY A 408 -11.62 -11.87 -33.13
CA GLY A 408 -12.11 -11.40 -31.84
C GLY A 408 -12.06 -9.88 -31.71
N GLY A 409 -12.99 -9.32 -30.94
CA GLY A 409 -13.14 -7.88 -30.70
C GLY A 409 -12.65 -7.42 -29.33
N LEU A 410 -12.81 -6.12 -29.04
CA LEU A 410 -12.45 -5.52 -27.75
C LEU A 410 -13.23 -6.16 -26.57
N GLU A 411 -14.45 -6.62 -26.82
CA GLU A 411 -15.29 -7.35 -25.86
C GLU A 411 -14.65 -8.68 -25.40
N ASP A 412 -13.87 -9.31 -26.26
CA ASP A 412 -13.27 -10.61 -26.02
C ASP A 412 -11.96 -10.51 -25.24
N VAL A 413 -11.37 -9.32 -25.14
CA VAL A 413 -10.11 -9.07 -24.41
C VAL A 413 -10.20 -9.52 -22.95
N SER A 414 -11.39 -9.46 -22.37
CA SER A 414 -11.66 -9.92 -21.00
C SER A 414 -11.47 -11.43 -20.78
N SER A 415 -11.42 -12.21 -21.86
CA SER A 415 -11.19 -13.67 -21.84
C SER A 415 -9.72 -14.08 -21.81
N ILE A 416 -8.79 -13.13 -22.03
CA ILE A 416 -7.35 -13.40 -22.00
C ILE A 416 -6.96 -13.77 -20.56
N ASP A 417 -6.40 -14.97 -20.40
CA ASP A 417 -5.89 -15.43 -19.11
C ASP A 417 -4.66 -14.59 -18.71
N GLN A 418 -4.76 -13.88 -17.59
CA GLN A 418 -3.65 -13.11 -17.00
C GLN A 418 -3.28 -13.63 -15.61
N SER A 419 -3.76 -14.81 -15.22
CA SER A 419 -3.59 -15.38 -13.86
C SER A 419 -2.13 -15.50 -13.43
N ALA A 420 -1.20 -15.70 -14.36
CA ALA A 420 0.25 -15.71 -14.12
C ALA A 420 0.80 -14.38 -13.56
N TYR A 421 0.03 -13.29 -13.63
CA TYR A 421 0.38 -11.96 -13.14
C TYR A 421 -0.53 -11.48 -12.00
N SER A 422 -1.46 -12.32 -11.53
CA SER A 422 -2.46 -11.96 -10.52
C SER A 422 -1.90 -11.65 -9.14
N HIS A 423 -0.66 -12.09 -8.87
CA HIS A 423 0.06 -11.79 -7.64
C HIS A 423 0.76 -10.43 -7.64
N LEU A 424 0.78 -9.71 -8.77
CA LEU A 424 1.39 -8.39 -8.85
C LEU A 424 0.45 -7.34 -8.25
N ASP A 425 1.02 -6.39 -7.53
CA ASP A 425 0.30 -5.24 -7.03
C ASP A 425 -0.33 -4.48 -8.20
N THR A 426 -1.53 -3.96 -7.97
CA THR A 426 -2.37 -3.27 -8.97
C THR A 426 -2.88 -4.11 -10.15
N TYR A 427 -2.79 -5.45 -10.06
CA TYR A 427 -3.37 -6.35 -11.06
C TYR A 427 -4.86 -6.10 -11.30
N ASP A 428 -5.65 -6.01 -10.23
CA ASP A 428 -7.11 -5.87 -10.32
C ASP A 428 -7.53 -4.57 -11.01
N GLU A 429 -6.73 -3.50 -10.84
CA GLU A 429 -6.93 -2.21 -11.48
C GLU A 429 -6.46 -2.18 -12.94
N LEU A 430 -5.31 -2.81 -13.24
CA LEU A 430 -4.59 -2.60 -14.49
C LEU A 430 -4.77 -3.71 -15.52
N ALA A 431 -4.97 -4.97 -15.12
CA ALA A 431 -4.94 -6.12 -16.04
C ALA A 431 -5.94 -5.97 -17.21
N LYS A 432 -7.18 -5.56 -16.90
CA LYS A 432 -8.21 -5.32 -17.92
C LYS A 432 -7.95 -4.06 -18.74
N LEU A 433 -7.45 -3.01 -18.09
CA LEU A 433 -7.17 -1.73 -18.75
C LEU A 433 -6.01 -1.85 -19.73
N ASN A 434 -4.90 -2.46 -19.31
CA ASN A 434 -3.74 -2.74 -20.14
C ASN A 434 -4.14 -3.56 -21.37
N ALA A 435 -4.86 -4.66 -21.16
CA ALA A 435 -5.31 -5.51 -22.26
C ALA A 435 -6.17 -4.73 -23.28
N SER A 436 -7.07 -3.87 -22.80
CA SER A 436 -7.92 -3.03 -23.65
C SER A 436 -7.12 -1.99 -24.45
N LEU A 437 -6.10 -1.37 -23.82
CA LEU A 437 -5.26 -0.37 -24.46
C LEU A 437 -4.31 -0.98 -25.48
N ILE A 438 -3.72 -2.13 -25.16
CA ILE A 438 -2.87 -2.87 -26.10
C ILE A 438 -3.70 -3.34 -27.30
N PHE A 439 -4.92 -3.86 -27.09
CA PHE A 439 -5.81 -4.24 -28.19
C PHE A 439 -6.09 -3.06 -29.13
N ARG A 440 -6.46 -1.91 -28.57
CA ARG A 440 -6.75 -0.70 -29.36
C ARG A 440 -5.53 -0.21 -30.14
N ALA A 441 -4.33 -0.36 -29.60
CA ALA A 441 -3.11 -0.04 -30.34
C ALA A 441 -2.90 -1.03 -31.50
N MET A 442 -3.02 -2.32 -31.23
CA MET A 442 -2.75 -3.40 -32.20
C MET A 442 -3.81 -3.56 -33.28
N GLU A 443 -5.06 -3.15 -33.06
CA GLU A 443 -6.14 -3.23 -34.07
C GLU A 443 -5.82 -2.41 -35.34
N PHE A 444 -4.90 -1.44 -35.23
CA PHE A 444 -4.49 -0.57 -36.33
C PHE A 444 -3.01 -0.76 -36.75
N GLU A 445 -2.32 -1.74 -36.17
CA GLU A 445 -0.98 -2.18 -36.61
C GLU A 445 -1.11 -3.15 -37.81
#